data_AF-A0AAD3HAA3-F1
#
_entry.id   AF-A0AAD3HAA3-F1
#
_cell.length_a   1.000
_cell.length_b   1.000
_cell.length_c   1.000
_cell.angle_alpha   90.00
_cell.angle_beta   90.00
_cell.angle_gamma   90.00
#
_symmetry.space_group_name_H-M   'P 1'
#
loop_
_entity.id
_entity.type
_entity.pdbx_description
1 polymer ?
#
loop_
_entity_poly.entity_id
_entity_poly.type
_entity_poly.pdbx_seq_one_letter_code
_entity_poly.pdbx_strand_id
1 'polypeptide(L)'
;MGCLYSGPKYDEFEWVELPLNAKLAAKKLGYTKKKWDNDKGSKYDHYDWEDLPEEVKTACKFLGYDQTTWEESGLIYNNHDWEELPGNAIKAALLLGYTKEKWDGDEGTEYDDYDWDELPEHVQEAAKVLGYDETVWDQSD
;
A
#
# COMPACT_ATOMS: atom_id res chain seq x y z
N MET A 1 26.37 -10.28 9.45
CA MET A 1 25.07 -10.68 8.90
C MET A 1 24.02 -9.77 9.52
N GLY A 2 23.18 -9.10 8.72
CA GLY A 2 22.11 -8.28 9.25
C GLY A 2 21.57 -7.31 8.22
N CYS A 3 20.86 -7.81 7.22
CA CYS A 3 19.89 -6.99 6.49
C CYS A 3 18.55 -7.28 7.17
N LEU A 4 18.22 -6.48 8.19
CA LEU A 4 16.89 -6.43 8.80
C LEU A 4 16.11 -5.39 7.99
N TYR A 5 14.93 -5.76 7.51
CA TYR A 5 14.08 -5.02 6.55
C TYR A 5 14.66 -4.96 5.14
N SER A 6 14.26 -5.90 4.29
CA SER A 6 14.45 -5.77 2.84
C SER A 6 13.30 -4.95 2.28
N GLY A 7 13.31 -3.64 2.58
CA GLY A 7 12.59 -2.67 1.77
C GLY A 7 13.15 -2.67 0.34
N PRO A 8 12.50 -1.95 -0.60
CA PRO A 8 12.91 -1.89 -1.99
C PRO A 8 14.40 -1.57 -2.07
N LYS A 9 15.11 -2.33 -2.89
CA LYS A 9 16.59 -2.36 -2.97
C LYS A 9 17.22 -0.98 -3.20
N TYR A 10 16.43 0.00 -3.62
CA TYR A 10 16.85 1.32 -4.00
C TYR A 10 16.14 2.47 -3.27
N ASP A 11 15.29 2.20 -2.27
CA ASP A 11 14.54 3.27 -1.56
C ASP A 11 15.47 4.25 -0.84
N GLU A 12 16.63 3.77 -0.36
CA GLU A 12 17.63 4.62 0.31
C GLU A 12 18.54 5.37 -0.67
N PHE A 13 18.41 5.15 -1.98
CA PHE A 13 19.32 5.72 -2.98
C PHE A 13 18.71 6.96 -3.63
N GLU A 14 19.49 8.05 -3.71
CA GLU A 14 19.09 9.21 -4.49
C GLU A 14 19.00 8.85 -5.99
N TRP A 15 18.18 9.59 -6.75
CA TRP A 15 18.04 9.34 -8.18
C TRP A 15 19.38 9.31 -8.91
N VAL A 16 20.37 10.09 -8.46
CA VAL A 16 21.70 10.12 -9.11
C VAL A 16 22.47 8.82 -8.90
N GLU A 17 22.28 8.14 -7.78
CA GLU A 17 22.98 6.92 -7.36
C GLU A 17 22.36 5.66 -7.95
N LEU A 18 21.11 5.73 -8.41
CA LEU A 18 20.44 4.62 -9.07
C LEU A 18 21.20 4.13 -10.32
N PRO A 19 21.36 2.81 -10.50
CA PRO A 19 21.86 2.25 -11.74
C PRO A 19 20.91 2.59 -12.90
N LEU A 20 21.45 2.65 -14.13
CA LEU A 20 20.67 3.06 -15.31
C LEU A 20 19.39 2.25 -15.50
N ASN A 21 19.44 0.95 -15.20
CA ASN A 21 18.28 0.06 -15.28
C ASN A 21 17.22 0.37 -14.23
N ALA A 22 17.61 0.76 -13.01
CA ALA A 22 16.69 1.20 -11.96
C ALA A 22 16.06 2.55 -12.32
N LYS A 23 16.82 3.50 -12.88
CA LYS A 23 16.29 4.76 -13.41
C LYS A 23 15.25 4.54 -14.50
N LEU A 24 15.46 3.56 -15.39
CA LEU A 24 14.51 3.20 -16.43
C LEU A 24 13.24 2.57 -15.85
N ALA A 25 13.39 1.68 -14.87
CA ALA A 25 12.26 1.09 -14.13
C ALA A 25 11.44 2.17 -13.40
N ALA A 26 12.09 3.06 -12.66
CA ALA A 26 11.45 4.18 -11.97
C ALA A 26 10.75 5.14 -12.95
N LYS A 27 11.37 5.43 -14.11
CA LYS A 27 10.69 6.20 -15.17
C LYS A 27 9.45 5.51 -15.72
N LYS A 28 9.44 4.17 -15.85
CA LYS A 28 8.25 3.41 -16.28
C LYS A 28 7.13 3.49 -15.27
N LEU A 29 7.48 3.49 -13.99
CA LEU A 29 6.57 3.79 -12.88
C LEU A 29 6.09 5.25 -12.89
N GLY A 30 6.63 6.14 -13.72
CA GLY A 30 6.26 7.56 -13.72
C GLY A 30 6.98 8.37 -12.64
N TYR A 31 7.98 7.78 -11.96
CA TYR A 31 8.92 8.54 -11.18
C TYR A 31 9.82 9.37 -12.09
N THR A 32 9.98 10.63 -11.71
CA THR A 32 10.99 11.53 -12.27
C THR A 32 12.01 11.81 -11.18
N LYS A 33 13.21 12.28 -11.54
CA LYS A 33 14.24 12.69 -10.55
C LYS A 33 13.64 13.51 -9.40
N LYS A 34 12.81 14.48 -9.74
CA LYS A 34 12.18 15.37 -8.75
C LYS A 34 11.13 14.68 -7.89
N LYS A 35 10.44 13.66 -8.42
CA LYS A 35 9.47 12.86 -7.66
C LYS A 35 10.16 11.88 -6.72
N TRP A 36 11.17 11.17 -7.23
CA TRP A 36 12.00 10.25 -6.46
C TRP A 36 12.72 10.94 -5.31
N ASP A 37 13.42 12.05 -5.59
CA ASP A 37 14.19 12.77 -4.56
C ASP A 37 13.30 13.61 -3.60
N ASN A 38 11.98 13.73 -3.83
CA ASN A 38 11.06 14.45 -2.94
C ASN A 38 9.92 13.57 -2.44
N ASP A 39 10.07 12.24 -2.53
CA ASP A 39 9.10 11.26 -2.06
C ASP A 39 7.67 11.54 -2.54
N LYS A 40 7.55 11.99 -3.79
CA LYS A 40 6.26 12.25 -4.41
C LYS A 40 5.86 11.04 -5.21
N GLY A 41 4.71 10.51 -4.82
CA GLY A 41 4.16 9.30 -5.38
C GLY A 41 4.18 9.18 -6.91
N SER A 42 4.32 7.93 -7.36
CA SER A 42 4.23 7.56 -8.75
C SER A 42 2.79 7.72 -9.29
N LYS A 43 2.66 7.65 -10.62
CA LYS A 43 1.35 7.59 -11.26
C LYS A 43 0.56 6.34 -10.83
N TYR A 44 1.24 5.30 -10.37
CA TYR A 44 0.64 4.00 -10.11
C TYR A 44 0.42 3.69 -8.63
N ASP A 45 0.71 4.64 -7.73
CA ASP A 45 0.59 4.41 -6.29
C ASP A 45 -0.84 4.11 -5.81
N HIS A 46 -1.83 4.48 -6.61
CA HIS A 46 -3.24 4.16 -6.38
C HIS A 46 -3.70 2.90 -7.13
N TYR A 47 -2.77 2.17 -7.75
CA TYR A 47 -3.07 0.89 -8.41
C TYR A 47 -2.57 -0.26 -7.54
N ASP A 48 -3.45 -1.23 -7.34
CA ASP A 48 -3.08 -2.52 -6.78
C ASP A 48 -2.00 -3.17 -7.63
N TRP A 49 -1.13 -3.97 -6.99
CA TRP A 49 -0.11 -4.72 -7.70
C TRP A 49 -0.69 -5.54 -8.85
N GLU A 50 -1.91 -6.06 -8.68
CA GLU A 50 -2.61 -6.85 -9.69
C GLU A 50 -3.02 -6.04 -10.92
N ASP A 51 -3.38 -4.77 -10.74
CA ASP A 51 -3.81 -3.86 -11.82
C ASP A 51 -2.64 -3.13 -12.50
N LEU A 52 -1.43 -3.25 -11.97
CA LEU A 52 -0.23 -2.73 -12.61
C LEU A 52 0.01 -3.41 -13.98
N PRO A 53 0.38 -2.64 -15.01
CA PRO A 53 0.85 -3.23 -16.27
C PRO A 53 2.04 -4.17 -16.02
N GLU A 54 2.15 -5.29 -16.74
CA GLU A 54 3.26 -6.23 -16.55
C GLU A 54 4.65 -5.57 -16.66
N GLU A 55 4.78 -4.55 -17.52
CA GLU A 55 6.02 -3.78 -17.63
C GLU A 55 6.38 -3.03 -16.34
N VAL A 56 5.36 -2.54 -15.63
CA VAL A 56 5.48 -1.84 -14.35
C VAL A 56 5.74 -2.85 -13.24
N LYS A 57 5.03 -3.98 -13.18
CA LYS A 57 5.33 -5.08 -12.24
C LYS A 57 6.78 -5.56 -12.38
N THR A 58 7.27 -5.69 -13.62
CA THR A 58 8.66 -6.08 -13.89
C THR A 58 9.65 -5.01 -13.41
N ALA A 59 9.31 -3.73 -13.59
CA ALA A 59 10.09 -2.61 -13.08
C ALA A 59 10.12 -2.58 -11.54
N CYS A 60 8.98 -2.78 -10.88
CA CYS A 60 8.85 -2.91 -9.44
C CYS A 60 9.71 -4.06 -8.91
N LYS A 61 9.55 -5.27 -9.46
CA LYS A 61 10.37 -6.45 -9.12
C LYS A 61 11.86 -6.17 -9.28
N PHE A 62 12.24 -5.43 -10.33
CA PHE A 62 13.64 -5.04 -10.56
C PHE A 62 14.15 -4.04 -9.51
N LEU A 63 13.29 -3.14 -9.05
CA LEU A 63 13.58 -2.17 -7.99
C LEU A 63 13.53 -2.80 -6.59
N GLY A 64 13.08 -4.05 -6.47
CA GLY A 64 12.97 -4.77 -5.21
C GLY A 64 11.60 -4.64 -4.54
N TYR A 65 10.63 -4.00 -5.20
CA TYR A 65 9.24 -4.10 -4.81
C TYR A 65 8.67 -5.42 -5.32
N ASP A 66 8.04 -6.17 -4.45
CA ASP A 66 7.16 -7.28 -4.77
C ASP A 66 5.72 -6.91 -4.41
N GLN A 67 4.78 -7.82 -4.68
CA GLN A 67 3.37 -7.58 -4.38
C GLN A 67 3.18 -7.16 -2.92
N THR A 68 3.83 -7.89 -2.01
CA THR A 68 3.80 -7.61 -0.58
C THR A 68 4.30 -6.22 -0.25
N THR A 69 5.52 -5.83 -0.64
CA THR A 69 6.08 -4.50 -0.32
C THR A 69 5.40 -3.34 -1.06
N TRP A 70 4.79 -3.60 -2.21
CA TRP A 70 3.95 -2.62 -2.91
C TRP A 70 2.66 -2.35 -2.13
N GLU A 71 2.04 -3.41 -1.62
CA GLU A 71 0.81 -3.38 -0.82
C GLU A 71 1.08 -3.01 0.66
N GLU A 72 2.31 -3.16 1.16
CA GLU A 72 2.77 -2.81 2.52
C GLU A 72 2.93 -1.29 2.73
N SER A 73 2.74 -0.47 1.70
CA SER A 73 2.89 1.00 1.80
C SER A 73 1.76 1.71 2.56
N GLY A 74 0.83 0.96 3.16
CA GLY A 74 -0.09 1.44 4.19
C GLY A 74 -1.31 2.18 3.64
N LEU A 75 -2.49 1.76 4.12
CA LEU A 75 -3.78 2.44 3.91
C LEU A 75 -4.08 2.76 2.43
N ILE A 76 -4.00 1.73 1.59
CA ILE A 76 -4.17 1.79 0.12
C ILE A 76 -5.47 2.53 -0.25
N TYR A 77 -6.49 2.44 0.60
CA TYR A 77 -7.84 2.88 0.28
C TYR A 77 -8.38 4.05 1.10
N ASN A 78 -7.65 4.58 2.10
CA ASN A 78 -8.19 5.64 2.97
C ASN A 78 -8.52 6.96 2.24
N ASN A 79 -8.00 7.16 1.02
CA ASN A 79 -8.31 8.32 0.18
C ASN A 79 -9.27 8.01 -0.98
N HIS A 80 -9.86 6.81 -1.00
CA HIS A 80 -10.77 6.36 -2.06
C HIS A 80 -12.21 6.39 -1.57
N ASP A 81 -13.12 6.86 -2.40
CA ASP A 81 -14.56 6.71 -2.16
C ASP A 81 -14.94 5.23 -2.27
N TRP A 82 -16.01 4.80 -1.57
CA TRP A 82 -16.47 3.41 -1.58
C TRP A 82 -16.71 2.85 -2.99
N GLU A 83 -17.16 3.69 -3.93
CA GLU A 83 -17.40 3.28 -5.32
C GLU A 83 -16.11 3.08 -6.14
N GLU A 84 -14.99 3.62 -5.67
CA GLU A 84 -13.67 3.45 -6.26
C GLU A 84 -12.94 2.22 -5.72
N LEU A 85 -13.44 1.65 -4.61
CA LEU A 85 -12.86 0.46 -4.01
C LEU A 85 -13.03 -0.77 -4.92
N PRO A 86 -11.97 -1.58 -5.08
CA PRO A 86 -12.10 -2.84 -5.78
C PRO A 86 -12.93 -3.83 -4.94
N GLY A 87 -13.53 -4.82 -5.61
CA GLY A 87 -14.50 -5.72 -4.97
C GLY A 87 -13.95 -6.56 -3.80
N ASN A 88 -12.64 -6.77 -3.74
CA ASN A 88 -11.93 -7.35 -2.59
C ASN A 88 -11.86 -6.36 -1.41
N ALA A 89 -11.50 -5.10 -1.66
CA ALA A 89 -11.48 -4.06 -0.64
C ALA A 89 -12.88 -3.78 -0.08
N ILE A 90 -13.92 -3.73 -0.92
CA ILE A 90 -15.31 -3.60 -0.47
C ILE A 90 -15.69 -4.76 0.47
N LYS A 91 -15.32 -6.00 0.13
CA LYS A 91 -15.60 -7.16 0.98
C LYS A 91 -14.85 -7.08 2.31
N ALA A 92 -13.60 -6.63 2.27
CA ALA A 92 -12.80 -6.45 3.47
C ALA A 92 -13.40 -5.36 4.38
N ALA A 93 -13.72 -4.19 3.82
CA ALA A 93 -14.39 -3.10 4.52
C ALA A 93 -15.72 -3.56 5.15
N LEU A 94 -16.52 -4.35 4.42
CA LEU A 94 -17.74 -4.96 4.97
C LEU A 94 -17.48 -5.91 6.14
N LEU A 95 -16.39 -6.69 6.11
CA LEU A 95 -16.00 -7.59 7.22
C LEU A 95 -15.54 -6.81 8.46
N LEU A 96 -14.90 -5.66 8.25
CA LEU A 96 -14.60 -4.68 9.29
C LEU A 96 -15.83 -3.91 9.77
N GLY A 97 -17.02 -4.13 9.20
CA GLY A 97 -18.23 -3.42 9.62
C GLY A 97 -18.38 -2.02 9.04
N TYR A 98 -17.54 -1.64 8.07
CA TYR A 98 -17.78 -0.48 7.24
C TYR A 98 -18.92 -0.75 6.27
N THR A 99 -19.79 0.23 6.12
CA THR A 99 -20.74 0.33 5.01
C THR A 99 -20.34 1.49 4.13
N LYS A 100 -20.90 1.60 2.92
CA LYS A 100 -20.70 2.78 2.06
C LYS A 100 -20.89 4.10 2.80
N GLU A 101 -21.95 4.20 3.59
CA GLU A 101 -22.27 5.40 4.36
C GLU A 101 -21.23 5.69 5.44
N LYS A 102 -20.72 4.66 6.12
CA LYS A 102 -19.67 4.83 7.13
C LYS A 102 -18.32 5.16 6.52
N TRP A 103 -17.96 4.48 5.44
CA TRP A 103 -16.70 4.69 4.74
C TRP A 103 -16.61 6.09 4.15
N ASP A 104 -17.59 6.49 3.33
CA ASP A 104 -17.62 7.84 2.72
C ASP A 104 -17.89 8.94 3.77
N GLY A 105 -18.37 8.57 4.96
CA GLY A 105 -18.68 9.46 6.08
C GLY A 105 -17.59 9.57 7.14
N ASP A 106 -16.45 8.89 6.97
CA ASP A 106 -15.40 8.74 7.98
C ASP A 106 -15.95 8.29 9.36
N GLU A 107 -17.01 7.47 9.36
CA GLU A 107 -17.59 6.92 10.58
C GLU A 107 -16.95 5.59 10.96
N GLY A 108 -16.66 5.47 12.25
CA GLY A 108 -16.05 4.28 12.80
C GLY A 108 -16.91 3.01 12.80
N THR A 109 -16.24 1.89 13.00
CA THR A 109 -16.83 0.56 13.11
C THR A 109 -16.92 0.10 14.55
N GLU A 110 -17.48 -1.08 14.77
CA GLU A 110 -17.47 -1.70 16.11
C GLU A 110 -16.08 -2.18 16.53
N TYR A 111 -15.14 -2.29 15.58
CA TYR A 111 -13.79 -2.76 15.81
C TYR A 111 -12.78 -1.64 16.08
N ASP A 112 -13.17 -0.37 15.90
CA ASP A 112 -12.28 0.78 16.12
C ASP A 112 -11.80 0.89 17.57
N ASP A 113 -12.55 0.33 18.52
CA ASP A 113 -12.20 0.27 19.94
C ASP A 113 -11.38 -0.99 20.32
N TYR A 114 -11.02 -1.85 19.35
CA TYR A 114 -10.31 -3.12 19.59
C TYR A 114 -8.83 -2.97 19.21
N ASP A 115 -7.95 -3.48 20.06
CA ASP A 115 -6.54 -3.68 19.70
C ASP A 115 -6.43 -4.77 18.61
N TRP A 116 -5.37 -4.73 17.80
CA TRP A 116 -5.19 -5.67 16.68
C TRP A 116 -5.27 -7.14 17.11
N ASP A 117 -4.74 -7.49 18.28
CA ASP A 117 -4.75 -8.85 18.82
C ASP A 117 -6.12 -9.28 19.37
N GLU A 118 -7.02 -8.32 19.62
CA GLU A 118 -8.41 -8.56 20.01
C GLU A 118 -9.34 -8.76 18.81
N LEU A 119 -8.90 -8.37 17.61
CA LEU A 119 -9.67 -8.56 16.37
C LEU A 119 -9.85 -10.04 16.03
N PRO A 120 -11.04 -10.43 15.54
CA PRO A 120 -11.22 -11.76 14.95
C PRO A 120 -10.26 -11.98 13.76
N GLU A 121 -9.76 -13.21 13.58
CA GLU A 121 -8.82 -13.56 12.49
C GLU A 121 -9.31 -13.13 11.11
N HIS A 122 -10.61 -13.27 10.83
CA HIS A 122 -11.19 -12.84 9.55
C HIS A 122 -11.26 -11.31 9.38
N VAL A 123 -11.29 -10.55 10.48
CA VAL A 123 -11.24 -9.08 10.48
C VAL A 123 -9.80 -8.62 10.30
N GLN A 124 -8.83 -9.27 10.95
CA GLN A 124 -7.41 -9.00 10.69
C GLN A 124 -7.04 -9.24 9.22
N GLU A 125 -7.48 -10.35 8.64
CA GLU A 125 -7.25 -10.63 7.21
C GLU A 125 -7.92 -9.57 6.31
N ALA A 126 -9.09 -9.06 6.69
CA ALA A 126 -9.74 -7.96 5.98
C ALA A 126 -8.97 -6.64 6.14
N ALA A 127 -8.51 -6.33 7.35
CA ALA A 127 -7.71 -5.15 7.65
C ALA A 127 -6.41 -5.14 6.82
N LYS A 128 -5.74 -6.28 6.72
CA LYS A 128 -4.59 -6.48 5.83
C LYS A 128 -4.91 -6.18 4.36
N VAL A 129 -6.08 -6.63 3.88
CA VAL A 129 -6.52 -6.33 2.50
C VAL A 129 -6.70 -4.83 2.28
N LEU A 130 -7.07 -4.08 3.32
CA LEU A 130 -7.17 -2.61 3.26
C LEU A 130 -5.83 -1.89 3.51
N GLY A 131 -4.75 -2.62 3.75
CA GLY A 131 -3.43 -2.07 4.03
C GLY A 131 -3.22 -1.67 5.48
N TYR A 132 -3.99 -2.23 6.41
CA TYR A 132 -3.71 -2.15 7.85
C TYR A 132 -2.85 -3.34 8.29
N ASP A 133 -1.90 -3.07 9.16
CA ASP A 133 -1.14 -4.06 9.91
C ASP A 133 -1.20 -3.73 11.41
N GLU A 134 -0.75 -4.65 12.27
CA GLU A 134 -0.74 -4.49 13.74
C GLU A 134 -0.16 -3.15 14.17
N THR A 135 0.97 -2.75 13.57
CA THR A 135 1.61 -1.47 13.89
C THR A 135 0.78 -0.27 13.45
N VAL A 136 0.16 -0.30 12.27
CA VAL A 136 -0.67 0.82 11.77
C VAL A 136 -1.99 0.91 12.54
N TRP A 137 -2.59 -0.23 12.86
CA TRP A 137 -3.86 -0.32 13.59
C TRP A 137 -3.73 0.22 15.01
N ASP A 138 -2.76 -0.31 15.78
CA ASP A 138 -2.56 0.08 17.19
C ASP A 138 -1.91 1.47 17.35
N GLN A 139 -1.43 2.09 16.26
CA GLN A 139 -0.95 3.48 16.25
C GLN A 139 -2.05 4.50 15.95
N SER A 140 -3.26 4.06 15.61
CA SER A 140 -4.34 4.94 15.18
C SER A 140 -5.16 5.56 16.33
N ASP A 141 -4.66 5.46 17.57
CA ASP A 141 -5.27 5.93 18.83
C ASP A 141 -4.88 7.39 19.22
#